data_AF-A0A8J4Q2D6-F1
#
_entry.id   AF-A0A8J4Q2D6-F1
#
_cell.length_a   1.000
_cell.length_b   1.000
_cell.length_c   1.000
_cell.angle_alpha   90.00
_cell.angle_beta   90.00
_cell.angle_gamma   90.00
#
_symmetry.space_group_name_H-M   'P 1'
#
loop_
_entity.id
_entity.type
_entity.pdbx_description
1 polymer ?
#
loop_
_entity_poly.entity_id
_entity_poly.type
_entity_poly.pdbx_seq_one_letter_code
_entity_poly.pdbx_strand_id
1 'polypeptide(L)'
;MIGASFLWTVYSLFELDENREIIFNIPIFAFGSLAPILATSIFTCHCRDARQRKIVTLFASIYLTIIYSIAAILVFAIDFDNDSIGVMALSVQIIYSMCGCLTFILIVKERSLERLDIYHSFGNLFVCLYLTVYGNFNDDMYYFMGGVLSLFYPVFQIAFYFLLKYVFIPRFPLKDEKEIQHDKESKEKEKEKQQQEQQQNESKKEKKQYVDVEIGIGHSQS
;
A
#
# COMPACT_ATOMS: atom_id res chain seq x y z
N MET A 1 3.26 5.04 -8.34
CA MET A 1 4.28 6.06 -7.98
C MET A 1 5.56 5.88 -8.76
N ILE A 2 6.41 4.88 -8.49
CA ILE A 2 7.75 4.74 -9.11
C ILE A 2 7.72 4.90 -10.63
N GLY A 3 6.89 4.13 -11.35
CA GLY A 3 6.79 4.22 -12.81
C GLY A 3 6.24 5.55 -13.34
N ALA A 4 5.31 6.18 -12.63
CA ALA A 4 4.81 7.51 -13.00
C ALA A 4 5.92 8.56 -12.84
N SER A 5 6.57 8.58 -11.68
CA SER A 5 7.69 9.48 -11.38
C SER A 5 8.86 9.27 -12.34
N PHE A 6 9.15 8.02 -12.70
CA PHE A 6 10.16 7.70 -13.69
C PHE A 6 9.82 8.29 -15.06
N LEU A 7 8.60 8.04 -15.58
CA LEU A 7 8.18 8.58 -16.89
C LEU A 7 8.16 10.11 -16.91
N TRP A 8 7.71 10.77 -15.85
CA TRP A 8 7.78 12.24 -15.73
C TRP A 8 9.22 12.76 -15.69
N THR A 9 10.15 12.00 -15.08
CA THR A 9 11.58 12.34 -15.11
C THR A 9 12.14 12.23 -16.52
N VAL A 10 11.80 11.16 -17.25
CA VAL A 10 12.22 10.96 -18.65
C VAL A 10 11.64 12.05 -19.54
N TYR A 11 10.34 12.30 -19.45
CA TYR A 11 9.66 13.38 -20.19
C TYR A 11 10.38 14.73 -19.98
N SER A 12 10.64 15.10 -18.72
CA SER A 12 11.37 16.34 -18.40
C SER A 12 12.79 16.40 -18.99
N LEU A 13 13.47 15.26 -19.11
CA LEU A 13 14.82 15.18 -19.67
C LEU A 13 14.83 15.38 -21.19
N PHE A 14 13.83 14.82 -21.90
CA PHE A 14 13.67 14.99 -23.34
C PHE A 14 13.26 16.42 -23.68
N GLU A 15 12.33 16.99 -22.93
CA GLU A 15 11.90 18.37 -23.16
C GLU A 15 12.98 19.39 -22.80
N LEU A 16 13.92 19.04 -21.92
CA LEU A 16 15.10 19.86 -21.65
C LEU A 16 16.05 19.99 -22.84
N ASP A 17 16.06 19.00 -23.73
CA ASP A 17 16.87 19.02 -24.94
C ASP A 17 16.30 20.03 -25.95
N GLU A 18 14.97 20.16 -26.00
CA GLU A 18 14.27 21.10 -26.88
C GLU A 18 14.08 22.50 -26.25
N ASN A 19 13.77 22.57 -24.96
CA ASN A 19 13.45 23.78 -24.19
C ASN A 19 14.20 23.79 -22.84
N ARG A 20 15.28 24.56 -22.75
CA ARG A 20 16.23 24.59 -21.61
C ARG A 20 15.68 25.10 -20.26
N GLU A 21 14.36 25.15 -20.07
CA GLU A 21 13.70 25.76 -18.92
C GLU A 21 13.12 24.73 -17.90
N ILE A 22 13.14 23.42 -18.22
CA ILE A 22 12.45 22.36 -17.43
C ILE A 22 13.32 21.66 -16.37
N ILE A 23 14.34 22.35 -15.83
CA ILE A 23 15.29 21.74 -14.88
C ILE A 23 14.66 21.41 -13.53
N PHE A 24 13.69 22.21 -13.07
CA PHE A 24 13.21 22.14 -11.69
C PHE A 24 12.37 20.89 -11.39
N ASN A 25 11.72 20.30 -12.39
CA ASN A 25 10.81 19.16 -12.18
C ASN A 25 11.54 17.81 -12.13
N ILE A 26 12.69 17.68 -12.81
CA ILE A 26 13.53 16.47 -12.76
C ILE A 26 13.81 16.01 -11.33
N PRO A 27 14.41 16.84 -10.44
CA PRO A 27 14.73 16.39 -9.10
C PRO A 27 13.47 16.01 -8.31
N ILE A 28 12.36 16.74 -8.48
CA ILE A 28 11.09 16.46 -7.80
C ILE A 28 10.64 15.03 -8.11
N PHE A 29 10.59 14.67 -9.40
CA PHE A 29 10.15 13.33 -9.80
C PHE A 29 11.19 12.25 -9.51
N ALA A 30 12.48 12.54 -9.66
CA ALA A 30 13.55 11.61 -9.30
C ALA A 30 13.49 11.25 -7.80
N PHE A 31 13.39 12.23 -6.90
CA PHE A 31 13.21 11.98 -5.47
C PHE A 31 11.89 11.29 -5.15
N GLY A 32 10.82 11.64 -5.86
CA GLY A 32 9.52 10.97 -5.74
C GLY A 32 9.57 9.47 -6.09
N SER A 33 10.49 9.05 -6.95
CA SER A 33 10.72 7.63 -7.26
C SER A 33 11.58 6.91 -6.21
N LEU A 34 12.51 7.61 -5.55
CA LEU A 34 13.43 7.04 -4.56
C LEU A 34 12.74 6.66 -3.25
N ALA A 35 11.81 7.48 -2.76
CA ALA A 35 11.15 7.21 -1.47
C ALA A 35 10.37 5.87 -1.45
N PRO A 36 9.56 5.52 -2.47
CA PRO A 36 8.91 4.20 -2.54
C PRO A 36 9.90 3.04 -2.69
N ILE A 37 11.01 3.23 -3.41
CA ILE A 37 12.07 2.22 -3.53
C ILE A 37 12.66 1.96 -2.15
N LEU A 38 13.05 3.01 -1.42
CA LEU A 38 13.60 2.90 -0.08
C LEU A 38 12.60 2.25 0.90
N ALA A 39 11.33 2.64 0.84
CA ALA A 39 10.28 2.03 1.67
C ALA A 39 10.14 0.52 1.38
N THR A 40 10.19 0.12 0.11
CA THR A 40 10.16 -1.28 -0.29
C THR A 40 11.39 -2.04 0.22
N SER A 41 12.59 -1.45 0.11
CA SER A 41 13.82 -2.03 0.65
C SER A 41 13.74 -2.23 2.17
N ILE A 42 13.35 -1.19 2.91
CA ILE A 42 13.17 -1.26 4.37
C ILE A 42 12.16 -2.35 4.73
N PHE A 43 11.02 -2.41 4.03
CA PHE A 43 10.03 -3.45 4.24
C PHE A 43 10.62 -4.85 4.03
N THR A 44 11.35 -5.09 2.94
CA THR A 44 11.95 -6.40 2.68
C THR A 44 13.00 -6.80 3.72
N CYS A 45 13.76 -5.85 4.27
CA CYS A 45 14.74 -6.10 5.33
C CYS A 45 14.08 -6.48 6.67
N HIS A 46 12.95 -5.85 7.00
CA HIS A 46 12.28 -6.03 8.31
C HIS A 46 11.11 -7.03 8.25
N CYS A 47 10.78 -7.56 7.08
CA CYS A 47 9.73 -8.55 6.92
C CYS A 47 10.15 -9.89 7.57
N ARG A 48 9.43 -10.27 8.64
CA ARG A 48 9.65 -11.53 9.37
C ARG A 48 9.16 -12.75 8.58
N ASP A 49 8.12 -12.58 7.77
CA ASP A 49 7.57 -13.67 6.96
C ASP A 49 8.42 -13.86 5.69
N ALA A 50 9.15 -14.96 5.64
CA ALA A 50 10.01 -15.31 4.51
C ALA A 50 9.24 -15.47 3.19
N ARG A 51 7.96 -15.88 3.22
CA ARG A 51 7.13 -16.01 2.02
C ARG A 51 6.73 -14.64 1.49
N GLN A 52 6.24 -13.76 2.35
CA GLN A 52 5.90 -12.38 1.96
C GLN A 52 7.13 -11.63 1.44
N ARG A 53 8.27 -11.77 2.11
CA ARG A 53 9.54 -11.18 1.63
C ARG A 53 9.88 -11.64 0.22
N LYS A 54 9.85 -12.96 -0.06
CA LYS A 54 10.13 -13.50 -1.40
C LYS A 54 9.17 -12.94 -2.46
N ILE A 55 7.87 -12.88 -2.14
CA ILE A 55 6.84 -12.36 -3.04
C ILE A 55 7.12 -10.88 -3.37
N VAL A 56 7.30 -10.05 -2.34
CA VAL A 56 7.54 -8.62 -2.52
C VAL A 56 8.85 -8.36 -3.28
N THR A 57 9.93 -9.07 -2.95
CA THR A 57 11.20 -8.96 -3.67
C THR A 57 11.07 -9.36 -5.13
N LEU A 58 10.35 -10.45 -5.44
CA LEU A 58 10.12 -10.88 -6.82
C LEU A 58 9.30 -9.86 -7.62
N PHE A 59 8.21 -9.35 -7.04
CA PHE A 59 7.40 -8.33 -7.72
C PHE A 59 8.19 -7.02 -7.90
N ALA A 60 8.96 -6.60 -6.90
CA ALA A 60 9.82 -5.43 -7.00
C ALA A 60 10.89 -5.59 -8.09
N SER A 61 11.53 -6.76 -8.20
CA SER A 61 12.55 -7.01 -9.23
C SER A 61 11.95 -7.05 -10.64
N ILE A 62 10.82 -7.74 -10.83
CA ILE A 62 10.08 -7.72 -12.11
C ILE A 62 9.72 -6.29 -12.49
N TYR A 63 9.18 -5.53 -11.54
CA TYR A 63 8.75 -4.16 -11.78
C TYR A 63 9.91 -3.24 -12.16
N LEU A 64 11.03 -3.30 -11.44
CA LEU A 64 12.24 -2.55 -11.78
C LEU A 64 12.78 -2.98 -13.15
N THR A 65 12.77 -4.28 -13.47
CA THR A 65 13.23 -4.79 -14.77
C THR A 65 12.40 -4.23 -15.92
N ILE A 66 11.07 -4.18 -15.75
CA ILE A 66 10.16 -3.57 -16.73
C ILE A 66 10.46 -2.08 -16.88
N ILE A 67 10.63 -1.33 -15.78
CA ILE A 67 10.96 0.10 -15.84
C ILE A 67 12.28 0.34 -16.55
N TYR A 68 13.35 -0.38 -16.19
CA TYR A 68 14.65 -0.22 -16.84
C TYR A 68 14.62 -0.63 -18.32
N SER A 69 13.79 -1.62 -18.67
CA SER A 69 13.60 -2.02 -20.07
C SER A 69 12.87 -0.93 -20.86
N ILE A 70 11.82 -0.33 -20.30
CA ILE A 70 11.14 0.83 -20.89
C ILE A 70 12.12 2.00 -21.04
N ALA A 71 12.90 2.30 -20.00
CA ALA A 71 13.94 3.33 -20.02
C ALA A 71 14.93 3.11 -21.17
N ALA A 72 15.44 1.88 -21.30
CA ALA A 72 16.40 1.54 -22.33
C ALA A 72 15.80 1.66 -23.74
N ILE A 73 14.52 1.27 -23.92
CA ILE A 73 13.81 1.43 -25.19
C ILE A 73 13.63 2.91 -25.54
N LEU A 74 13.18 3.71 -24.58
CA LEU A 74 12.94 5.16 -24.76
C LEU A 74 14.24 5.92 -25.06
N VAL A 75 15.37 5.53 -24.46
CA VAL A 75 16.65 6.24 -24.60
C VAL A 75 17.48 5.73 -25.79
N PHE A 76 17.46 4.43 -26.09
CA PHE A 76 18.43 3.83 -27.03
C PHE A 76 17.82 3.20 -28.29
N ALA A 77 16.52 2.86 -28.30
CA ALA A 77 15.97 2.03 -29.36
C ALA A 77 15.09 2.78 -30.35
N ILE A 78 14.44 3.87 -29.95
CA ILE A 78 13.41 4.55 -30.74
C ILE A 78 13.53 6.07 -30.51
N ASP A 79 13.58 6.85 -31.59
CA ASP A 79 13.29 8.29 -31.55
C ASP A 79 11.80 8.47 -31.22
N PHE A 80 11.47 8.43 -29.93
CA PHE A 80 10.14 8.79 -29.49
C PHE A 80 9.98 10.31 -29.59
N ASP A 81 8.85 10.76 -30.13
CA ASP A 81 8.50 12.17 -29.97
C ASP A 81 8.14 12.46 -28.51
N ASN A 82 8.34 13.70 -28.10
CA ASN A 82 8.09 14.13 -26.73
C ASN A 82 6.61 13.94 -26.35
N ASP A 83 5.71 14.15 -27.31
CA ASP A 83 4.26 13.98 -27.17
C ASP A 83 3.87 12.55 -26.73
N SER A 84 4.51 11.54 -27.29
CA SER A 84 4.27 10.13 -26.97
C SER A 84 4.69 9.81 -25.54
N ILE A 85 5.83 10.34 -25.10
CA ILE A 85 6.31 10.18 -23.72
C ILE A 85 5.36 10.92 -22.76
N GLY A 86 4.93 12.13 -23.12
CA GLY A 86 3.94 12.90 -22.38
C GLY A 86 2.62 12.15 -22.20
N VAL A 87 2.08 11.57 -23.28
CA VAL A 87 0.85 10.74 -23.24
C VAL A 87 1.04 9.51 -22.34
N MET A 88 2.19 8.83 -22.42
CA MET A 88 2.49 7.68 -21.56
C MET A 88 2.55 8.09 -20.08
N ALA A 89 3.23 9.19 -19.76
CA ALA A 89 3.34 9.72 -18.41
C ALA A 89 1.96 10.08 -17.84
N LEU A 90 1.13 10.77 -18.62
CA LEU A 90 -0.25 11.13 -18.25
C LEU A 90 -1.13 9.90 -18.02
N SER A 91 -1.03 8.89 -18.89
CA SER A 91 -1.80 7.66 -18.78
C SER A 91 -1.48 6.90 -17.47
N VAL A 92 -0.19 6.78 -17.14
CA VAL A 92 0.24 6.11 -15.90
C VAL A 92 -0.15 6.94 -14.67
N GLN A 93 -0.11 8.27 -14.76
CA GLN A 93 -0.58 9.17 -13.70
C GLN A 93 -2.08 9.00 -13.41
N ILE A 94 -2.90 8.87 -14.45
CA ILE A 94 -4.35 8.62 -14.30
C ILE A 94 -4.61 7.27 -13.62
N ILE A 95 -3.93 6.20 -14.06
CA ILE A 95 -4.04 4.87 -13.44
C ILE A 95 -3.66 4.93 -11.96
N TYR A 96 -2.58 5.64 -11.63
CA TYR A 96 -2.16 5.82 -10.25
C TYR A 96 -3.21 6.57 -9.41
N SER A 97 -3.81 7.62 -9.96
CA SER A 97 -4.88 8.38 -9.29
C SER A 97 -6.12 7.52 -9.02
N MET A 98 -6.47 6.61 -9.93
CA MET A 98 -7.57 5.65 -9.75
C MET A 98 -7.32 4.65 -8.62
N CYS A 99 -6.05 4.30 -8.34
CA CYS A 99 -5.70 3.44 -7.22
C CYS A 99 -6.08 4.07 -5.87
N GLY A 100 -5.91 5.39 -5.74
CA GLY A 100 -6.35 6.14 -4.55
C GLY A 100 -7.86 6.02 -4.30
N CYS A 101 -8.66 5.90 -5.38
CA CYS A 101 -10.11 5.77 -5.27
C CYS A 101 -10.56 4.47 -4.56
N LEU A 102 -9.78 3.39 -4.67
CA LEU A 102 -10.09 2.12 -4.01
C LEU A 102 -10.02 2.22 -2.48
N THR A 103 -9.18 3.12 -1.96
CA THR A 103 -9.06 3.36 -0.51
C THR A 103 -10.34 3.94 0.08
N PHE A 104 -11.12 4.71 -0.69
CA PHE A 104 -12.39 5.27 -0.21
C PHE A 104 -13.43 4.18 0.07
N ILE A 105 -13.46 3.09 -0.70
CA ILE A 105 -14.37 1.97 -0.45
C ILE A 105 -14.13 1.38 0.94
N LEU A 106 -12.85 1.25 1.33
CA LEU A 106 -12.47 0.75 2.65
C LEU A 106 -12.84 1.75 3.75
N ILE A 107 -12.63 3.05 3.53
CA ILE A 107 -12.95 4.11 4.49
C ILE A 107 -14.47 4.19 4.75
N VAL A 108 -15.29 4.11 3.71
CA VAL A 108 -16.76 4.06 3.85
C VAL A 108 -17.18 2.85 4.67
N LYS A 109 -16.58 1.69 4.39
CA LYS A 109 -16.90 0.43 5.07
C LYS A 109 -16.49 0.44 6.54
N GLU A 110 -15.30 0.94 6.85
CA GLU A 110 -14.74 0.97 8.21
C GLU A 110 -15.26 2.18 9.02
N ARG A 111 -15.88 3.17 8.38
CA ARG A 111 -16.36 4.43 8.99
C ARG A 111 -15.30 5.14 9.86
N SER A 112 -14.02 4.95 9.54
CA SER A 112 -12.90 5.53 10.26
C SER A 112 -12.12 6.47 9.34
N LEU A 113 -11.71 7.61 9.90
CA LEU A 113 -10.84 8.58 9.22
C LEU A 113 -9.36 8.26 9.41
N GLU A 114 -8.99 7.23 10.19
CA GLU A 114 -7.59 6.91 10.49
C GLU A 114 -6.74 6.63 9.25
N ARG A 115 -7.36 6.10 8.19
CA ARG A 115 -6.68 5.82 6.92
C ARG A 115 -6.59 7.03 5.99
N LEU A 116 -7.23 8.15 6.35
CA LEU A 116 -7.30 9.34 5.51
C LEU A 116 -6.52 10.48 6.13
N ASP A 117 -5.25 10.59 5.74
CA ASP A 117 -4.38 11.70 6.14
C ASP A 117 -4.71 12.95 5.33
N ILE A 118 -5.33 13.93 6.00
CA ILE A 118 -5.71 15.20 5.39
C ILE A 118 -4.48 16.08 5.05
N TYR A 119 -3.39 15.97 5.81
CA TYR A 119 -2.18 16.74 5.53
C TYR A 119 -1.54 16.28 4.23
N HIS A 120 -1.53 14.97 3.99
CA HIS A 120 -1.12 14.41 2.71
C HIS A 120 -2.01 14.90 1.56
N SER A 121 -3.33 15.03 1.77
CA SER A 121 -4.25 15.57 0.75
C SER A 121 -3.95 17.04 0.42
N PHE A 122 -3.71 17.89 1.42
CA PHE A 122 -3.33 19.29 1.19
C PHE A 122 -1.97 19.40 0.49
N GLY A 123 -0.99 18.59 0.89
CA GLY A 123 0.31 18.53 0.22
C GLY A 123 0.15 18.18 -1.26
N ASN A 124 -0.63 17.14 -1.57
CA ASN A 124 -0.93 16.76 -2.96
C ASN A 124 -1.69 17.86 -3.72
N LEU A 125 -2.62 18.57 -3.08
CA LEU A 125 -3.33 19.69 -3.68
C LEU A 125 -2.36 20.78 -4.16
N PHE A 126 -1.43 21.20 -3.29
CA PHE A 126 -0.44 22.21 -3.64
C PHE A 126 0.51 21.76 -4.75
N VAL A 127 0.94 20.49 -4.73
CA VAL A 127 1.77 19.93 -5.81
C VAL A 127 1.02 19.93 -7.14
N CYS A 128 -0.27 19.54 -7.15
CA CYS A 128 -1.07 19.57 -8.37
C CYS A 128 -1.27 20.99 -8.90
N LEU A 129 -1.55 21.96 -8.01
CA LEU A 129 -1.66 23.37 -8.39
C LEU A 129 -0.33 23.90 -8.96
N TYR A 130 0.79 23.56 -8.32
CA TYR A 130 2.12 23.90 -8.82
C TYR A 130 2.34 23.36 -10.23
N LEU A 131 2.05 22.08 -10.48
CA LEU A 131 2.22 21.47 -11.81
C LEU A 131 1.27 22.09 -12.86
N THR A 132 0.03 22.39 -12.50
CA THR A 132 -0.91 23.08 -13.40
C THR A 132 -0.40 24.46 -13.80
N VAL A 133 0.02 25.25 -12.81
CA VAL A 133 0.55 26.60 -13.04
C VAL A 133 1.85 26.52 -13.83
N TYR A 134 2.72 25.58 -13.50
CA TYR A 134 3.96 25.30 -14.21
C TYR A 134 3.71 24.98 -15.68
N GLY A 135 2.84 24.01 -15.98
CA GLY A 135 2.51 23.66 -17.36
C GLY A 135 1.95 24.84 -18.16
N ASN A 136 1.06 25.63 -17.54
CA ASN A 136 0.52 26.82 -18.19
C ASN A 136 1.56 27.92 -18.47
N PHE A 137 2.57 28.09 -17.60
CA PHE A 137 3.61 29.10 -17.81
C PHE A 137 4.65 28.70 -18.84
N ASN A 138 4.88 27.40 -19.03
CA ASN A 138 5.87 26.89 -19.99
C ASN A 138 5.21 26.41 -21.30
N ASP A 139 3.92 26.72 -21.51
CA ASP A 139 3.11 26.22 -22.63
C ASP A 139 3.15 24.67 -22.80
N ASP A 140 3.41 23.95 -21.71
CA ASP A 140 3.44 22.49 -21.66
C ASP A 140 2.04 21.96 -21.31
N MET A 141 1.36 21.46 -22.35
CA MET A 141 0.02 20.88 -22.24
C MET A 141 -0.01 19.63 -21.36
N TYR A 142 1.06 18.84 -21.31
CA TYR A 142 1.12 17.59 -20.55
C TYR A 142 1.23 17.86 -19.05
N TYR A 143 2.10 18.78 -18.62
CA TYR A 143 2.13 19.22 -17.22
C TYR A 143 0.83 19.88 -16.80
N PHE A 144 0.27 20.73 -17.67
CA PHE A 144 -1.00 21.39 -17.40
C PHE A 144 -2.14 20.38 -17.20
N MET A 145 -2.37 19.50 -18.18
CA MET A 145 -3.40 18.45 -18.13
C MET A 145 -3.16 17.48 -16.98
N GLY A 146 -1.90 17.06 -16.76
CA GLY A 146 -1.52 16.17 -15.67
C GLY A 146 -1.85 16.77 -14.30
N GLY A 147 -1.53 18.05 -14.10
CA GLY A 147 -1.89 18.79 -12.89
C GLY A 147 -3.41 18.92 -12.71
N VAL A 148 -4.12 19.37 -13.76
CA VAL A 148 -5.58 19.58 -13.71
C VAL A 148 -6.33 18.29 -13.40
N LEU A 149 -5.99 17.20 -14.09
CA LEU A 149 -6.61 15.89 -13.84
C LEU A 149 -6.27 15.38 -12.44
N SER A 150 -5.05 15.62 -11.96
CA SER A 150 -4.63 15.20 -10.63
C SER A 150 -5.29 16.02 -9.52
N LEU A 151 -5.77 17.25 -9.76
CA LEU A 151 -6.49 18.06 -8.76
C LEU A 151 -7.80 17.42 -8.30
N PHE A 152 -8.45 16.61 -9.15
CA PHE A 152 -9.70 15.95 -8.79
C PHE A 152 -9.55 15.11 -7.52
N TYR A 153 -8.47 14.34 -7.41
CA TYR A 153 -8.25 13.41 -6.30
C TYR A 153 -8.11 14.10 -4.93
N PRO A 154 -7.17 15.04 -4.68
CA PRO A 154 -7.02 15.69 -3.39
C PRO A 154 -8.23 16.57 -3.05
N VAL A 155 -8.86 17.24 -4.02
CA VAL A 155 -10.08 18.01 -3.78
C VAL A 155 -11.20 17.10 -3.31
N PHE A 156 -11.41 15.98 -4.02
CA PHE A 156 -12.39 14.98 -3.62
C PHE A 156 -12.06 14.39 -2.24
N GLN A 157 -10.79 14.06 -1.97
CA GLN A 157 -10.35 13.49 -0.70
C GLN A 157 -10.60 14.45 0.48
N ILE A 158 -10.31 15.75 0.32
CA ILE A 158 -10.56 16.78 1.32
C ILE A 158 -12.07 16.93 1.54
N ALA A 159 -12.86 17.07 0.47
CA ALA A 159 -14.32 17.19 0.58
C ALA A 159 -14.93 15.95 1.28
N PHE A 160 -14.45 14.77 0.93
CA PHE A 160 -14.87 13.50 1.52
C PHE A 160 -14.51 13.38 3.00
N TYR A 161 -13.32 13.86 3.41
CA TYR A 161 -12.95 13.95 4.83
C TYR A 161 -13.95 14.77 5.63
N PHE A 162 -14.28 15.98 5.16
CA PHE A 162 -15.21 16.86 5.86
C PHE A 162 -16.62 16.26 5.90
N LEU A 163 -17.07 15.65 4.79
CA LEU A 163 -18.36 14.99 4.71
C LEU A 163 -18.45 13.84 5.73
N LEU A 164 -17.46 12.96 5.81
CA LEU A 164 -17.43 11.89 6.82
C LEU A 164 -17.35 12.43 8.25
N LYS A 165 -16.43 13.38 8.51
CA LYS A 165 -16.15 13.92 9.84
C LYS A 165 -17.35 14.63 10.46
N TYR A 166 -18.09 15.41 9.67
CA TYR A 166 -19.16 16.27 10.18
C TYR A 166 -20.57 15.73 9.91
N VAL A 167 -20.78 14.89 8.89
CA VAL A 167 -22.12 14.40 8.54
C VAL A 167 -22.37 12.98 9.04
N PHE A 168 -21.40 12.08 8.90
CA PHE A 168 -21.62 10.64 9.12
C PHE A 168 -21.12 10.12 10.46
N ILE A 169 -19.92 10.51 10.88
CA ILE A 169 -19.31 10.03 12.14
C ILE A 169 -20.05 10.53 13.39
N PRO A 170 -20.54 11.78 13.48
CA PRO A 170 -21.24 12.24 14.68
C PRO A 170 -22.61 11.59 14.89
N ARG A 171 -23.18 10.92 13.87
CA ARG A 171 -24.58 10.46 13.85
C ARG A 171 -24.79 8.97 14.07
N PHE A 172 -23.74 8.17 14.12
CA PHE A 172 -23.85 6.76 14.46
C PHE A 172 -22.95 6.48 15.65
N PRO A 173 -23.50 6.21 16.86
CA PRO A 173 -22.69 5.69 17.94
C PRO A 173 -21.97 4.46 17.39
N LEU A 174 -20.64 4.47 17.52
CA LEU A 174 -19.81 3.29 17.37
C LEU A 174 -20.52 2.17 18.13
N LYS A 175 -20.76 1.05 17.45
CA LYS A 175 -21.13 -0.20 18.14
C LYS A 175 -20.23 -0.33 19.36
N ASP A 176 -20.86 -0.41 20.52
CA ASP A 176 -20.25 -0.29 21.83
C ASP A 176 -18.94 -1.08 21.91
N GLU A 177 -17.89 -0.46 22.47
CA GLU A 177 -16.64 -1.13 22.91
C GLU A 177 -16.90 -2.37 23.79
N LYS A 178 -18.13 -2.54 24.29
CA LYS A 178 -18.59 -3.73 25.01
C LYS A 178 -18.69 -5.00 24.13
N GLU A 179 -18.90 -4.90 22.81
CA GLU A 179 -18.91 -6.09 21.93
C GLU A 179 -17.49 -6.67 21.71
N ILE A 180 -16.43 -5.85 21.74
CA ILE A 180 -15.04 -6.32 21.56
C ILE A 180 -14.48 -6.97 22.83
N GLN A 181 -14.90 -6.54 24.02
CA GLN A 181 -14.56 -7.24 25.27
C GLN A 181 -15.26 -8.60 25.38
N HIS A 182 -16.54 -8.68 24.99
CA HIS A 182 -17.29 -9.93 25.08
C HIS A 182 -16.77 -11.01 24.11
N ASP A 183 -16.19 -10.60 22.97
CA ASP A 183 -15.59 -11.50 21.97
C ASP A 183 -14.13 -11.89 22.27
N LYS A 184 -13.45 -11.14 23.15
CA LYS A 184 -12.14 -11.51 23.71
C LYS A 184 -12.28 -12.43 24.92
N GLU A 185 -13.20 -12.14 25.85
CA GLU A 185 -13.48 -13.01 27.00
C GLU A 185 -14.04 -14.38 26.60
N SER A 186 -14.87 -14.44 25.53
CA SER A 186 -15.40 -15.70 25.01
C SER A 186 -14.29 -16.59 24.43
N LYS A 187 -13.35 -16.00 23.67
CA LYS A 187 -12.19 -16.71 23.10
C LYS A 187 -11.17 -17.13 24.16
N GLU A 188 -11.05 -16.39 25.26
CA GLU A 188 -10.16 -16.74 26.37
C GLU A 188 -10.75 -17.89 27.21
N LYS A 189 -12.06 -17.87 27.48
CA LYS A 189 -12.79 -18.97 28.15
C LYS A 189 -12.85 -20.26 27.31
N GLU A 190 -12.92 -20.17 25.98
CA GLU A 190 -12.81 -21.36 25.11
C GLU A 190 -11.41 -21.98 25.13
N LYS A 191 -10.34 -21.16 25.17
CA LYS A 191 -8.97 -21.64 25.31
C LYS A 191 -8.71 -22.30 26.67
N GLU A 192 -9.26 -21.76 27.74
CA GLU A 192 -9.18 -22.38 29.07
C GLU A 192 -9.92 -23.72 29.12
N LYS A 193 -11.10 -23.84 28.50
CA LYS A 193 -11.81 -25.12 28.40
C LYS A 193 -11.04 -26.15 27.55
N GLN A 194 -10.40 -25.74 26.46
CA GLN A 194 -9.56 -26.65 25.66
C GLN A 194 -8.29 -27.10 26.40
N GLN A 195 -7.70 -26.25 27.25
CA GLN A 195 -6.57 -26.65 28.11
C GLN A 195 -6.98 -27.60 29.24
N GLN A 196 -8.17 -27.41 29.83
CA GLN A 196 -8.69 -28.33 30.85
C GLN A 196 -9.07 -29.71 30.27
N GLU A 197 -9.59 -29.78 29.04
CA GLU A 197 -9.85 -31.05 28.34
C GLU A 197 -8.56 -31.78 27.93
N GLN A 198 -7.48 -31.06 27.60
CA GLN A 198 -6.16 -31.66 27.36
C GLN A 198 -5.54 -32.23 28.64
N GLN A 199 -5.60 -31.51 29.77
CA GLN A 199 -5.09 -32.02 31.06
C GLN A 199 -5.91 -33.21 31.62
N GLN A 200 -7.22 -33.26 31.38
CA GLN A 200 -8.04 -34.44 31.74
C GLN A 200 -7.74 -35.67 30.87
N ASN A 201 -7.30 -35.49 29.62
CA ASN A 201 -6.95 -36.60 28.75
C ASN A 201 -5.55 -37.17 29.01
N GLU A 202 -4.59 -36.35 29.46
CA GLU A 202 -3.27 -36.84 29.89
C GLU A 202 -3.34 -37.64 31.19
N SER A 203 -4.09 -37.16 32.18
CA SER A 203 -4.30 -37.86 33.46
C SER A 203 -5.10 -39.17 33.33
N LYS A 204 -5.93 -39.33 32.28
CA LYS A 204 -6.58 -40.61 31.93
C LYS A 204 -5.65 -41.59 31.21
N LYS A 205 -4.65 -41.11 30.45
CA LYS A 205 -3.63 -41.97 29.81
C LYS A 205 -2.65 -42.54 30.83
N GLU A 206 -2.20 -41.74 31.80
CA GLU A 206 -1.30 -42.20 32.87
C GLU A 206 -1.95 -43.27 33.77
N LYS A 207 -3.26 -43.15 34.04
CA LYS A 207 -4.02 -44.18 34.77
C LYS A 207 -4.20 -45.50 34.02
N LYS A 208 -4.20 -45.50 32.68
CA LYS A 208 -4.20 -46.77 31.92
C LYS A 208 -2.82 -47.44 31.91
N GLN A 209 -1.74 -46.66 31.92
CA GLN A 209 -0.39 -47.19 31.89
C GLN A 209 0.02 -47.87 33.22
N TYR A 210 -0.55 -47.44 34.35
CA TYR A 210 -0.33 -48.10 35.65
C TYR A 210 -1.13 -49.39 35.85
N VAL A 211 -2.31 -49.52 35.22
CA VAL A 211 -3.13 -50.74 35.34
C VAL A 211 -2.57 -51.88 34.49
N ASP A 212 -1.91 -51.58 33.36
CA ASP A 212 -1.33 -52.60 32.48
C ASP A 212 0.03 -53.15 32.95
N VAL A 213 0.63 -52.59 34.03
CA VAL A 213 1.90 -53.08 34.61
C VAL A 213 1.69 -54.07 35.76
N GLU A 214 0.52 -54.10 36.42
CA GLU A 214 0.23 -55.04 37.52
C GLU A 214 -0.28 -56.42 37.10
N ILE A 215 -0.59 -56.65 35.81
CA ILE A 215 -1.04 -57.98 35.31
C ILE A 215 0.12 -58.78 34.67
N GLY A 216 1.34 -58.22 34.66
CA GLY A 216 2.46 -58.74 33.88
C GLY A 216 3.58 -59.47 34.63
N ILE A 217 3.41 -59.91 35.88
CA ILE A 217 4.42 -60.73 36.57
C ILE A 217 3.75 -61.79 37.43
N GLY A 218 3.81 -63.05 36.98
CA GLY A 218 3.52 -64.18 37.87
C GLY A 218 3.08 -65.47 37.18
N HIS A 219 3.91 -66.07 36.31
CA HIS A 219 3.88 -67.53 36.12
C HIS A 219 5.29 -68.05 35.80
N SER A 220 5.95 -68.54 36.85
CA SER A 220 7.14 -69.39 36.80
C SER A 220 7.13 -70.26 38.05
N GLN A 221 7.03 -71.57 37.84
CA GLN A 221 7.24 -72.71 38.76
C GLN A 221 6.07 -73.16 39.65
N SER A 222 5.39 -74.23 39.21
CA SER A 222 5.59 -75.60 39.73
C SER A 222 4.97 -76.62 38.79
#